data_AF-A0A0F5ARD0-F1
#
_entry.id   AF-A0A0F5ARD0-F1
#
_cell.length_a   1.000
_cell.length_b   1.000
_cell.length_c   1.000
_cell.angle_alpha   90.00
_cell.angle_beta   90.00
_cell.angle_gamma   90.00
#
_symmetry.space_group_name_H-M   'P 1'
#
loop_
_entity.id
_entity.type
_entity.pdbx_description
1 polymer ?
#
loop_
_entity_poly.entity_id
_entity_poly.type
_entity_poly.pdbx_seq_one_letter_code
_entity_poly.pdbx_strand_id
1 'polypeptide(L)'
;MRLYETNYAKLVRLMPKRDEVGQVCRYDIQGQEYALVVRESTRYTTLLDIAQLSPGAAPDYLRANLTVRLYHDARVAEVCTTQQISRLKPRYDYPNPRMHQRDEKHQVNAFLSDWLGHCLRRGVVASDPMYKSSLN
;
A
#
# COMPACT_ATOMS: atom_id res chain seq x y z
N MET A 1 -0.20 13.29 14.06
CA MET A 1 -1.31 12.35 14.35
C MET A 1 -2.22 12.20 13.13
N ARG A 2 -2.83 13.29 12.61
CA ARG A 2 -3.74 13.30 11.45
C ARG A 2 -3.31 12.52 10.19
N LEU A 3 -2.00 12.41 9.92
CA LEU A 3 -1.47 11.67 8.76
C LEU A 3 -1.88 10.19 8.75
N TYR A 4 -1.70 9.50 9.88
CA TYR A 4 -1.96 8.06 9.99
C TYR A 4 -3.47 7.74 9.93
N GLU A 5 -4.30 8.61 10.50
CA GLU A 5 -5.76 8.54 10.40
C GLU A 5 -6.24 8.78 8.97
N THR A 6 -5.59 9.71 8.25
CA THR A 6 -5.89 9.99 6.84
C THR A 6 -5.52 8.79 5.98
N ASN A 7 -4.37 8.15 6.24
CA ASN A 7 -3.96 6.93 5.56
C ASN A 7 -4.98 5.81 5.79
N TYR A 8 -5.44 5.63 7.03
CA TYR A 8 -6.49 4.67 7.35
C TYR A 8 -7.77 4.91 6.56
N ALA A 9 -8.31 6.14 6.62
CA ALA A 9 -9.55 6.48 5.94
C ALA A 9 -9.48 6.28 4.42
N LYS A 10 -8.31 6.55 3.81
CA LYS A 10 -8.08 6.32 2.38
C LYS A 10 -7.94 4.83 2.05
N LEU A 11 -7.20 4.07 2.86
CA LEU A 11 -7.02 2.63 2.66
C LEU A 11 -8.32 1.86 2.81
N VAL A 12 -9.13 2.13 3.83
CA VAL A 12 -10.43 1.46 4.00
C VAL A 12 -11.33 1.65 2.77
N ARG A 13 -11.19 2.76 2.03
CA ARG A 13 -11.92 3.00 0.78
C ARG A 13 -11.36 2.25 -0.43
N LEU A 14 -10.08 1.87 -0.38
CA LEU A 14 -9.35 1.19 -1.45
C LEU A 14 -9.20 -0.32 -1.21
N MET A 15 -9.38 -0.77 0.02
CA MET A 15 -9.31 -2.19 0.35
C MET A 15 -10.47 -2.97 -0.28
N PRO A 16 -10.30 -4.29 -0.50
CA PRO A 16 -11.43 -5.14 -0.82
C PRO A 16 -12.53 -5.00 0.25
N LYS A 17 -13.80 -5.13 -0.16
CA LYS A 17 -14.95 -5.01 0.77
C LYS A 17 -14.94 -6.06 1.88
N ARG A 18 -14.23 -7.17 1.67
CA ARG A 18 -13.98 -8.20 2.66
C ARG A 18 -12.50 -8.21 2.94
N ASP A 19 -12.12 -8.10 4.20
CA ASP A 19 -10.76 -8.17 4.69
C ASP A 19 -10.33 -9.63 4.91
N GLU A 20 -10.65 -10.51 3.97
CA GLU A 20 -10.24 -11.91 4.03
C GLU A 20 -8.80 -12.08 3.55
N VAL A 21 -8.02 -12.91 4.26
CA VAL A 21 -6.63 -13.20 3.88
C VAL A 21 -6.57 -13.77 2.46
N GLY A 22 -5.66 -13.24 1.65
CA GLY A 22 -5.49 -13.62 0.25
C GLY A 22 -6.35 -12.83 -0.73
N GLN A 23 -7.29 -12.01 -0.26
CA GLN A 23 -8.04 -11.15 -1.17
C GLN A 23 -7.15 -10.07 -1.78
N VAL A 24 -7.42 -9.81 -3.07
CA VAL A 24 -6.66 -8.87 -3.89
C VAL A 24 -7.60 -7.82 -4.46
N CYS A 25 -7.22 -6.55 -4.35
CA CYS A 25 -7.85 -5.47 -5.09
C CYS A 25 -6.83 -4.86 -6.06
N ARG A 26 -7.18 -4.76 -7.34
CA ARG A 26 -6.30 -4.24 -8.38
C ARG A 26 -6.74 -2.85 -8.84
N TYR A 27 -5.76 -1.98 -9.02
CA TYR A 27 -5.94 -0.61 -9.47
C TYR A 27 -5.08 -0.35 -10.68
N ASP A 28 -5.67 0.18 -11.76
CA ASP A 28 -4.90 0.83 -12.81
C ASP A 28 -4.80 2.34 -12.51
N ILE A 29 -3.57 2.83 -12.51
CA ILE A 29 -3.25 4.24 -12.30
C ILE A 29 -2.36 4.69 -13.44
N GLN A 30 -2.95 5.34 -14.43
CA GLN A 30 -2.23 5.88 -15.60
C GLN A 30 -1.43 4.80 -16.35
N GLY A 31 -1.99 3.59 -16.50
CA GLY A 31 -1.33 2.48 -17.18
C GLY A 31 -0.30 1.73 -16.32
N GLN A 32 -0.26 2.00 -15.01
CA GLN A 32 0.47 1.20 -14.03
C GLN A 32 -0.53 0.44 -13.16
N GLU A 33 -0.46 -0.88 -13.21
CA GLU A 33 -1.31 -1.72 -12.37
C GLU A 33 -0.66 -1.89 -10.99
N TYR A 34 -1.49 -1.85 -9.94
CA TYR A 34 -1.10 -2.10 -8.55
C TYR A 34 -2.07 -3.09 -7.93
N ALA A 35 -1.55 -3.96 -7.07
CA ALA A 35 -2.34 -4.87 -6.24
C ALA A 35 -2.22 -4.52 -4.76
N LEU A 36 -3.36 -4.49 -4.09
CA LEU A 36 -3.50 -4.53 -2.64
C LEU A 36 -3.83 -5.96 -2.25
N VAL A 37 -2.99 -6.60 -1.45
CA VAL A 37 -3.17 -8.00 -1.01
C VAL A 37 -3.31 -8.04 0.51
N VAL A 38 -4.40 -8.63 1.01
CA VAL A 38 -4.57 -8.89 2.44
C VAL A 38 -3.67 -10.05 2.84
N ARG A 39 -2.68 -9.78 3.70
CA ARG A 39 -1.73 -10.79 4.22
C ARG A 39 -2.16 -11.36 5.55
N GLU A 40 -2.66 -10.50 6.43
CA GLU A 40 -3.17 -10.89 7.73
C GLU A 40 -4.45 -10.11 8.00
N SER A 41 -5.43 -10.77 8.60
CA SER A 41 -6.65 -10.15 9.05
C SER A 41 -7.02 -10.69 10.41
N THR A 42 -7.15 -9.78 11.38
CA THR A 42 -7.57 -10.07 12.75
C THR A 42 -8.67 -9.09 13.13
N ARG A 43 -9.30 -9.32 14.29
CA ARG A 43 -10.35 -8.43 14.81
C ARG A 43 -9.94 -6.96 14.90
N TYR A 44 -8.67 -6.68 15.17
CA TYR A 44 -8.19 -5.32 15.46
C TYR A 44 -7.18 -4.80 14.45
N THR A 45 -6.58 -5.69 13.64
CA THR A 45 -5.56 -5.27 12.69
C THR A 45 -5.67 -6.01 11.37
N THR A 46 -5.42 -5.29 10.29
CA THR A 46 -5.22 -5.86 8.95
C THR A 46 -3.82 -5.51 8.45
N LEU A 47 -3.11 -6.49 7.90
CA LEU A 47 -1.84 -6.29 7.20
C LEU A 47 -2.08 -6.39 5.69
N LEU A 48 -1.67 -5.35 4.97
CA LEU A 48 -1.78 -5.25 3.52
C LEU A 48 -0.40 -5.15 2.90
N ASP A 49 -0.21 -5.84 1.79
CA ASP A 49 0.86 -5.52 0.84
C ASP A 49 0.30 -4.70 -0.32
N ILE A 50 1.05 -3.68 -0.71
CA ILE A 50 0.80 -2.85 -1.90
C ILE A 50 1.96 -3.07 -2.85
N ALA A 51 1.71 -3.70 -3.99
CA ALA A 51 2.73 -4.04 -4.97
C ALA A 51 2.36 -3.53 -6.37
N GLN A 52 3.34 -3.01 -7.10
CA GLN A 52 3.19 -2.67 -8.52
C GLN A 52 3.22 -3.94 -9.38
N LEU A 53 2.20 -4.11 -10.22
CA LEU A 53 2.01 -5.21 -11.18
C LEU A 53 2.35 -4.75 -12.61
N SER A 54 3.54 -4.22 -12.87
CA SER A 54 3.87 -3.80 -14.24
C SER A 54 4.17 -5.01 -15.16
N PRO A 55 3.63 -5.06 -16.39
CA PRO A 55 3.85 -6.13 -17.36
C PRO A 55 5.14 -6.00 -18.21
N GLY A 56 6.14 -5.20 -17.81
CA GLY A 56 7.30 -4.88 -18.66
C GLY A 56 8.64 -4.85 -17.94
N ALA A 57 9.53 -5.78 -18.30
CA ALA A 57 11.01 -5.83 -18.22
C ALA A 57 11.75 -5.46 -16.91
N ALA A 58 11.10 -4.87 -15.89
CA ALA A 58 11.74 -4.58 -14.62
C ALA A 58 11.79 -5.86 -13.77
N PRO A 59 12.97 -6.28 -13.31
CA PRO A 59 13.11 -7.39 -12.37
C PRO A 59 12.27 -7.18 -11.12
N ASP A 60 11.79 -8.26 -10.51
CA ASP A 60 10.93 -8.24 -9.32
C ASP A 60 11.52 -7.40 -8.16
N TYR A 61 12.86 -7.36 -8.05
CA TYR A 61 13.57 -6.59 -7.03
C TYR A 61 13.48 -5.06 -7.21
N LEU A 62 13.07 -4.56 -8.38
CA LEU A 62 12.90 -3.13 -8.66
C LEU A 62 11.45 -2.64 -8.45
N ARG A 63 10.52 -3.52 -8.08
CA ARG A 63 9.11 -3.17 -7.92
C ARG A 63 8.87 -2.50 -6.57
N ALA A 64 8.09 -1.43 -6.57
CA ALA A 64 7.67 -0.80 -5.33
C ALA A 64 6.77 -1.76 -4.54
N ASN A 65 7.17 -2.07 -3.31
CA ASN A 65 6.39 -2.89 -2.39
C ASN A 65 6.33 -2.23 -1.00
N LEU A 66 5.11 -2.04 -0.51
CA LEU A 66 4.81 -1.48 0.81
C LEU A 66 4.01 -2.48 1.61
N THR A 67 4.47 -2.81 2.81
CA THR A 67 3.65 -3.50 3.80
C THR A 67 3.06 -2.46 4.75
N VAL A 68 1.75 -2.40 4.84
CA VAL A 68 1.00 -1.42 5.63
C VAL A 68 0.12 -2.15 6.63
N ARG A 69 0.16 -1.72 7.89
CA ARG A 69 -0.73 -2.22 8.94
C ARG A 69 -1.80 -1.18 9.25
N LEU A 70 -3.05 -1.65 9.27
CA LEU A 70 -4.20 -0.90 9.76
C LEU A 70 -4.51 -1.36 11.18
N TYR A 71 -4.74 -0.41 12.07
CA TYR A 71 -5.28 -0.62 13.41
C TYR A 71 -6.71 -0.09 13.42
N HIS A 72 -7.68 -0.97 13.56
CA HIS A 72 -9.10 -0.65 13.42
C HIS A 72 -9.68 0.04 14.66
N ASP A 73 -9.13 -0.24 15.83
CA ASP A 73 -9.47 0.37 17.11
C ASP A 73 -9.03 1.84 17.18
N ALA A 74 -7.75 2.10 16.88
CA ALA A 74 -7.18 3.43 16.83
C ALA A 74 -7.49 4.18 15.52
N ARG A 75 -8.04 3.47 14.51
CA ARG A 75 -8.38 4.00 13.18
C ARG A 75 -7.18 4.68 12.50
N VAL A 76 -6.01 4.05 12.59
CA VAL A 76 -4.75 4.53 12.02
C VAL A 76 -4.13 3.48 11.11
N ALA A 77 -3.39 3.91 10.10
CA ALA A 77 -2.63 3.03 9.23
C ALA A 77 -1.20 3.52 9.11
N GLU A 78 -0.24 2.61 9.23
CA GLU A 78 1.18 2.91 9.13
C GLU A 78 1.92 1.94 8.21
N VAL A 79 2.94 2.44 7.52
CA VAL A 79 3.86 1.60 6.77
C VAL A 79 4.80 0.88 7.73
N CYS A 80 4.78 -0.45 7.71
CA CYS A 80 5.61 -1.33 8.55
C CYS A 80 6.95 -1.64 7.89
N THR A 81 6.94 -1.88 6.58
CA THR A 81 8.15 -2.24 5.84
C THR A 81 8.06 -1.68 4.43
N THR A 82 9.23 -1.27 3.92
CA THR A 82 9.38 -0.73 2.58
C THR A 82 10.45 -1.52 1.85
N GLN A 83 10.14 -2.05 0.68
CA GLN A 83 11.16 -2.51 -0.26
C GLN A 83 11.29 -1.47 -1.38
N GLN A 84 12.51 -0.94 -1.50
CA GLN A 84 12.95 0.02 -2.53
C GLN A 84 12.01 1.19 -2.87
N ILE A 85 11.40 1.86 -1.88
CA ILE A 85 10.88 3.25 -2.08
C ILE A 85 12.03 4.24 -2.37
N SER A 86 13.28 3.83 -2.16
CA SER A 86 14.50 4.61 -2.44
C SER A 86 14.50 5.31 -3.81
N ARG A 87 13.85 4.75 -4.85
CA ARG A 87 13.75 5.40 -6.18
C ARG A 87 12.60 6.41 -6.35
N LEU A 88 11.66 6.49 -5.41
CA LEU A 88 10.75 7.64 -5.27
C LEU A 88 11.33 8.76 -4.38
N LYS A 89 12.57 8.55 -3.85
CA LYS A 89 13.34 9.38 -2.89
C LYS A 89 12.61 9.63 -1.56
N PRO A 90 13.24 9.29 -0.43
CA PRO A 90 14.47 9.95 0.01
C PRO A 90 15.64 8.97 0.15
N ARG A 91 16.82 9.41 -0.32
CA ARG A 91 18.12 8.82 0.03
C ARG A 91 18.54 9.36 1.38
N TYR A 92 19.04 8.52 2.30
CA TYR A 92 20.08 8.94 3.23
C TYR A 92 21.10 7.82 3.53
N ASP A 93 22.35 8.25 3.64
CA ASP A 93 23.55 7.46 3.94
C ASP A 93 23.65 7.18 5.46
N TYR A 94 24.22 6.03 5.81
CA TYR A 94 24.55 5.62 7.18
C TYR A 94 26.05 5.85 7.46
N PRO A 95 26.48 6.27 8.68
CA PRO A 95 25.79 6.28 9.98
C PRO A 95 25.18 7.63 10.41
N ASN A 96 24.06 7.57 11.15
CA ASN A 96 23.16 8.70 11.47
C ASN A 96 23.15 9.08 12.97
N PRO A 97 23.91 10.10 13.39
CA PRO A 97 23.92 10.63 14.76
C PRO A 97 22.79 11.65 15.08
N ARG A 98 21.79 11.84 14.20
CA ARG A 98 20.77 12.92 14.31
C ARG A 98 19.30 12.47 14.39
N MET A 99 19.03 11.20 14.71
CA MET A 99 17.68 10.63 14.84
C MET A 99 16.81 10.62 13.54
N HIS A 100 17.41 10.50 12.34
CA HIS A 100 16.62 10.42 11.08
C HIS A 100 15.56 9.31 11.02
N GLN A 101 15.60 8.27 11.85
CA GLN A 101 14.58 7.20 11.87
C GLN A 101 13.15 7.73 12.06
N ARG A 102 12.96 8.80 12.86
CA ARG A 102 11.64 9.42 13.07
C ARG A 102 11.18 10.18 11.82
N ASP A 103 12.10 10.85 11.14
CA ASP A 103 11.83 11.60 9.92
C ASP A 103 11.55 10.66 8.74
N GLU A 104 12.27 9.54 8.64
CA GLU A 104 12.07 8.52 7.62
C GLU A 104 10.69 7.88 7.73
N LYS A 105 10.28 7.47 8.93
CA LYS A 105 8.94 6.91 9.16
C LYS A 105 7.85 7.91 8.78
N HIS A 106 8.04 9.19 9.11
CA HIS A 106 7.10 10.24 8.73
C HIS A 106 7.04 10.43 7.21
N GLN A 107 8.19 10.51 6.54
CA GLN A 107 8.29 10.68 5.08
C GLN A 107 7.64 9.52 4.33
N VAL A 108 7.87 8.29 4.75
CA VAL A 108 7.26 7.09 4.14
C VAL A 108 5.74 7.11 4.31
N ASN A 109 5.22 7.50 5.47
CA ASN A 109 3.78 7.60 5.68
C ASN A 109 3.14 8.78 4.93
N ALA A 110 3.90 9.87 4.73
CA ALA A 110 3.47 10.99 3.89
C ALA A 110 3.40 10.57 2.41
N PHE A 111 4.42 9.85 1.93
CA PHE A 111 4.43 9.24 0.60
C PHE A 111 3.21 8.34 0.38
N LEU A 112 2.91 7.45 1.33
CA LEU A 112 1.70 6.63 1.27
C LEU A 112 0.42 7.49 1.17
N SER A 113 0.31 8.55 1.96
CA SER A 113 -0.86 9.46 1.92
C SER A 113 -1.07 10.06 0.54
N ASP A 114 0.01 10.53 -0.10
CA ASP A 114 -0.04 11.15 -1.41
C ASP A 114 -0.38 10.13 -2.50
N TRP A 115 0.23 8.94 -2.43
CA TRP A 115 -0.06 7.82 -3.31
C TRP A 115 -1.54 7.41 -3.21
N LEU A 116 -2.07 7.19 -2.01
CA LEU A 116 -3.48 6.85 -1.79
C LEU A 116 -4.42 7.97 -2.28
N GLY A 117 -4.03 9.23 -2.08
CA GLY A 117 -4.78 10.38 -2.58
C GLY A 117 -4.81 10.42 -4.10
N HIS A 118 -3.70 10.04 -4.75
CA HIS A 118 -3.63 9.89 -6.19
C HIS A 118 -4.51 8.73 -6.69
N CYS A 119 -4.45 7.56 -6.04
CA CYS A 119 -5.30 6.39 -6.33
C CYS A 119 -6.78 6.75 -6.29
N LEU A 120 -7.24 7.43 -5.23
CA LEU A 120 -8.65 7.81 -5.08
C LEU A 120 -9.14 8.82 -6.11
N ARG A 121 -8.24 9.64 -6.67
CA ARG A 121 -8.60 10.65 -7.68
C ARG A 121 -8.57 10.14 -9.11
N ARG A 122 -7.68 9.17 -9.39
CA ARG A 122 -7.34 8.78 -10.78
C ARG A 122 -7.37 7.28 -11.03
N GLY A 123 -7.44 6.45 -9.99
CA GLY A 123 -7.44 5.01 -10.11
C GLY A 123 -8.77 4.50 -10.65
N VAL A 124 -8.70 3.60 -11.63
CA VAL A 124 -9.84 2.78 -12.03
C VAL A 124 -9.66 1.41 -11.37
N VAL A 125 -10.70 0.94 -10.69
CA VAL A 125 -10.70 -0.43 -10.15
C VAL A 125 -10.70 -1.38 -11.35
N ALA A 126 -9.61 -2.12 -11.53
CA ALA A 126 -9.59 -3.20 -12.50
C ALA A 126 -10.53 -4.28 -11.95
N SER A 127 -11.64 -4.56 -12.65
CA SER A 127 -12.56 -5.61 -12.26
C SER A 127 -11.79 -6.92 -12.17
N ASP A 128 -11.78 -7.53 -10.98
CA ASP A 128 -11.10 -8.79 -10.73
C ASP A 128 -11.54 -9.85 -11.77
N PRO A 129 -10.62 -10.42 -12.57
CA PRO A 129 -10.97 -11.49 -13.51
C PRO A 129 -11.38 -12.79 -12.82
N MET A 130 -11.25 -12.92 -11.48
CA MET A 130 -11.43 -14.20 -10.78
C MET A 130 -12.89 -14.57 -10.42
N TYR A 131 -13.89 -14.04 -11.14
CA TYR A 131 -15.29 -14.51 -11.06
C TYR A 131 -15.92 -14.75 -12.44
N LYS A 132 -15.25 -15.54 -13.29
CA LYS A 132 -15.88 -16.22 -14.45
C LYS A 132 -15.29 -17.62 -14.65
N SER A 133 -15.55 -18.53 -13.73
CA SER A 133 -15.48 -19.98 -14.01
C SER A 133 -16.14 -20.75 -12.89
N SER A 134 -17.47 -20.94 -12.99
CA SER A 134 -18.26 -22.04 -12.38
C SER A 134 -19.75 -21.79 -12.64
N LEU A 135 -20.15 -21.71 -13.90
CA LEU A 135 -21.52 -21.95 -14.36
C LEU A 135 -21.37 -22.60 -15.74
N ASN A 136 -21.10 -23.91 -15.70
CA ASN A 136 -21.48 -24.88 -16.72
C ASN A 136 -22.17 -26.02 -15.98
#